data_AF-A0A7D8Z3L3-F1
#
_entry.id   AF-A0A7D8Z3L3-F1
#
_cell.length_a   1.000
_cell.length_b   1.000
_cell.length_c   1.000
_cell.angle_alpha   90.00
_cell.angle_beta   90.00
_cell.angle_gamma   90.00
#
_symmetry.space_group_name_H-M   'P 1'
#
loop_
_entity.id
_entity.type
_entity.pdbx_description
1 polymer ?
#
loop_
_entity_poly.entity_id
_entity_poly.type
_entity_poly.pdbx_seq_one_letter_code
_entity_poly.pdbx_strand_id
1 'polypeptide(L)'
;MILSEFAGASQSLAGSLIINPWDVDQTAKAIHSALTLSAETRAQNWTKLFACISFTAQSWGLSFLNELNRSTGHAPAGPVLAGRRKSGASLSRTSSKASIKRRYTLNSSTPAKTET
;
A
#
# COMPACT_ATOMS: atom_id res chain seq x y z
N MET A 1 -13.03 -26.17 0.08
CA MET A 1 -13.43 -25.45 -1.13
C MET A 1 -12.50 -25.85 -2.26
N ILE A 2 -13.02 -26.12 -3.45
CA ILE A 2 -12.23 -26.42 -4.67
C ILE A 2 -12.32 -25.18 -5.56
N LEU A 3 -11.21 -24.75 -6.14
CA LEU A 3 -11.12 -23.50 -6.88
C LEU A 3 -10.21 -23.67 -8.10
N SER A 4 -10.63 -23.13 -9.25
CA SER A 4 -9.78 -23.12 -10.44
C SER A 4 -8.58 -22.20 -10.26
N GLU A 5 -7.40 -22.60 -10.76
CA GLU A 5 -6.22 -21.75 -10.81
C GLU A 5 -6.45 -20.45 -11.59
N PHE A 6 -7.33 -20.49 -12.61
CA PHE A 6 -7.68 -19.36 -13.47
C PHE A 6 -8.68 -18.39 -12.83
N ALA A 7 -9.26 -18.73 -11.67
CA ALA A 7 -10.08 -17.80 -10.94
C ALA A 7 -9.20 -16.69 -10.35
N GLY A 8 -9.55 -15.42 -10.56
CA GLY A 8 -8.77 -14.29 -10.00
C GLY A 8 -8.64 -14.29 -8.48
N ALA A 9 -9.52 -15.03 -7.78
CA ALA A 9 -9.47 -15.21 -6.33
C ALA A 9 -8.52 -16.33 -5.87
N SER A 10 -7.93 -17.12 -6.78
CA SER A 10 -7.04 -18.26 -6.45
C SER A 10 -5.83 -17.83 -5.63
N GLN A 11 -5.31 -16.63 -5.89
CA GLN A 11 -4.18 -16.06 -5.15
C GLN A 11 -4.55 -15.60 -3.74
N SER A 12 -5.80 -15.21 -3.50
CA SER A 12 -6.25 -14.71 -2.20
C SER A 12 -6.80 -15.82 -1.29
N LEU A 13 -7.22 -16.95 -1.87
CA LEU A 13 -7.91 -18.03 -1.16
C LEU A 13 -6.98 -19.21 -0.82
N ALA A 14 -5.99 -18.96 0.04
CA ALA A 14 -4.92 -19.90 0.42
C ALA A 14 -5.35 -21.18 1.17
N GLY A 15 -6.64 -21.36 1.46
CA GLY A 15 -7.22 -22.58 2.05
C GLY A 15 -8.01 -23.44 1.06
N SER A 16 -7.94 -23.13 -0.23
CA SER A 16 -8.66 -23.86 -1.28
C SER A 16 -7.79 -24.92 -1.94
N LEU A 17 -8.42 -25.99 -2.42
CA LEU A 17 -7.78 -26.96 -3.31
C LEU A 17 -7.78 -26.36 -4.71
N ILE A 18 -6.62 -25.89 -5.16
CA ILE A 18 -6.44 -25.31 -6.49
C ILE A 18 -6.40 -26.44 -7.53
N ILE A 19 -7.20 -26.30 -8.59
CA ILE A 19 -7.27 -27.28 -9.68
C ILE A 19 -7.16 -26.61 -11.05
N ASN A 20 -6.65 -27.37 -12.01
CA ASN A 20 -6.81 -27.09 -13.43
C ASN A 20 -8.14 -27.71 -13.90
N PRO A 21 -9.14 -26.93 -14.34
CA PRO A 21 -10.44 -27.47 -14.77
C PRO A 21 -10.37 -28.29 -16.08
N TRP A 22 -9.27 -28.20 -16.82
CA TRP A 22 -9.06 -28.97 -18.06
C TRP A 22 -8.48 -30.36 -17.79
N ASP A 23 -7.97 -30.60 -16.58
CA ASP A 23 -7.47 -31.91 -16.14
C ASP A 23 -8.55 -32.61 -15.30
N VAL A 24 -9.27 -33.52 -15.95
CA VAL A 24 -10.37 -34.29 -15.34
C VAL A 24 -9.88 -35.25 -14.24
N ASP A 25 -8.67 -35.79 -14.37
CA ASP A 25 -8.13 -36.75 -13.40
C ASP A 25 -7.69 -36.04 -12.13
N GLN A 26 -6.99 -34.91 -12.27
CA GLN A 26 -6.65 -34.03 -11.14
C GLN A 26 -7.91 -33.52 -10.44
N THR A 27 -8.92 -33.10 -11.20
CA THR A 27 -10.18 -32.60 -10.65
C THR A 27 -10.91 -33.69 -9.85
N ALA A 28 -10.99 -34.92 -10.38
CA ALA A 28 -11.59 -36.05 -9.67
C ALA A 28 -10.85 -36.36 -8.35
N LYS A 29 -9.51 -36.38 -8.38
CA LYS A 29 -8.67 -36.55 -7.18
C LYS A 29 -8.90 -35.44 -6.16
N ALA A 30 -9.05 -34.19 -6.60
CA ALA A 30 -9.33 -33.06 -5.72
C ALA A 30 -10.71 -33.18 -5.05
N ILE A 31 -11.74 -33.64 -5.79
CA ILE A 31 -13.07 -33.90 -5.23
C ILE A 31 -13.01 -35.00 -4.16
N HIS A 32 -12.35 -36.12 -4.47
CA HIS A 32 -12.15 -37.21 -3.51
C HIS A 32 -11.42 -36.73 -2.25
N SER A 33 -10.35 -35.96 -2.43
CA SER A 33 -9.57 -35.37 -1.33
C SER A 33 -10.42 -34.40 -0.49
N ALA A 34 -11.28 -33.60 -1.13
CA ALA A 34 -12.16 -32.67 -0.44
C ALA A 34 -13.15 -33.38 0.50
N LEU A 35 -13.66 -34.54 0.07
CA LEU A 35 -14.62 -35.35 0.85
C LEU A 35 -13.94 -36.13 1.97
N THR A 36 -12.71 -36.58 1.76
CA THR A 36 -11.95 -37.41 2.72
C THR A 36 -11.09 -36.61 3.71
N LEU A 37 -11.00 -35.29 3.55
CA LEU A 37 -10.32 -34.38 4.49
C LEU A 37 -10.77 -34.60 5.94
N SER A 38 -9.80 -34.67 6.85
CA SER A 38 -10.06 -34.71 8.29
C SER A 38 -10.77 -33.45 8.76
N ALA A 39 -11.53 -33.56 9.86
CA ALA A 39 -12.25 -32.43 10.43
C ALA A 39 -11.31 -31.28 10.84
N GLU A 40 -10.13 -31.62 11.38
CA GLU A 40 -9.12 -30.64 11.79
C GLU A 40 -8.57 -29.85 10.59
N THR A 41 -8.12 -30.53 9.54
CA THR A 41 -7.58 -29.87 8.35
C THR A 41 -8.67 -29.06 7.66
N ARG A 42 -9.92 -29.55 7.64
CA ARG A 42 -11.07 -28.81 7.10
C ARG A 42 -11.31 -27.51 7.88
N ALA A 43 -11.24 -27.54 9.21
CA ALA A 43 -11.39 -26.36 10.06
C ALA A 43 -10.25 -25.35 9.83
N GLN A 44 -9.00 -25.81 9.76
CA GLN A 44 -7.85 -24.95 9.46
C GLN A 44 -7.97 -24.27 8.09
N ASN A 45 -8.38 -25.04 7.07
CA ASN A 45 -8.62 -24.51 5.73
C ASN A 45 -9.76 -23.49 5.72
N TRP A 46 -10.85 -23.77 6.44
CA TRP A 46 -11.97 -22.85 6.57
C TRP A 46 -11.55 -21.53 7.22
N THR A 47 -10.77 -21.56 8.30
CA THR A 47 -10.28 -20.33 8.97
C THR A 47 -9.47 -19.45 8.02
N LYS A 48 -8.59 -20.05 7.20
CA LYS A 48 -7.83 -19.32 6.17
C LYS A 48 -8.74 -18.69 5.11
N LEU A 49 -9.75 -19.43 4.66
CA LEU A 49 -10.71 -18.93 3.68
C LEU A 49 -11.58 -17.80 4.24
N PHE A 50 -12.02 -17.93 5.49
CA PHE A 50 -12.87 -16.96 6.15
C PHE A 50 -12.15 -15.62 6.37
N ALA A 51 -10.85 -15.64 6.65
CA ALA A 51 -10.05 -14.43 6.75
C ALA A 51 -10.10 -13.56 5.49
N CYS A 52 -10.15 -14.17 4.30
CA CYS A 52 -10.25 -13.46 3.03
C CYS A 52 -11.63 -12.79 2.82
N ILE A 53 -12.70 -13.30 3.44
CA ILE A 53 -14.06 -12.77 3.30
C ILE A 53 -14.23 -11.43 4.05
N SER A 54 -13.36 -11.13 5.01
CA SER A 54 -13.34 -9.84 5.72
C SER A 54 -13.12 -8.64 4.79
N PHE A 55 -12.62 -8.85 3.58
CA PHE A 55 -12.52 -7.82 2.54
C PHE A 55 -13.86 -7.66 1.82
N THR A 56 -14.71 -6.77 2.34
CA THR A 56 -16.04 -6.51 1.80
C THR A 56 -16.01 -5.63 0.54
N ALA A 57 -17.03 -5.76 -0.31
CA ALA A 57 -17.23 -4.87 -1.46
C ALA A 57 -17.35 -3.39 -1.05
N GLN A 58 -17.92 -3.11 0.14
CA GLN A 58 -17.98 -1.76 0.71
C GLN A 58 -16.58 -1.20 0.97
N SER A 59 -15.73 -1.95 1.69
CA SER A 59 -14.35 -1.51 1.95
C SER A 59 -13.57 -1.30 0.67
N TRP A 60 -13.74 -2.18 -0.32
CA TRP A 60 -13.11 -2.03 -1.63
C TRP A 60 -13.58 -0.77 -2.36
N GLY A 61 -14.89 -0.49 -2.39
CA GLY A 61 -15.45 0.69 -3.05
C GLY A 61 -14.99 2.00 -2.41
N LEU A 62 -14.91 2.05 -1.08
CA LEU A 62 -14.37 3.20 -0.36
C LEU A 62 -12.88 3.41 -0.67
N SER A 63 -12.08 2.34 -0.67
CA SER A 63 -10.67 2.41 -1.06
C SER A 63 -10.48 2.89 -2.50
N PHE A 64 -11.30 2.41 -3.44
CA PHE A 64 -11.28 2.83 -4.84
C PHE A 64 -11.60 4.33 -5.01
N LEU A 65 -12.68 4.81 -4.38
CA LEU A 65 -13.06 6.22 -4.44
C LEU A 65 -12.02 7.13 -3.79
N ASN A 66 -11.41 6.69 -2.68
CA ASN A 66 -10.35 7.45 -2.03
C ASN A 66 -9.12 7.59 -2.93
N GLU A 67 -8.71 6.52 -3.61
CA GLU A 67 -7.57 6.57 -4.55
C GLU A 67 -7.89 7.41 -5.79
N LEU A 68 -9.15 7.37 -6.26
CA LEU A 68 -9.62 8.20 -7.36
C LEU A 68 -9.58 9.70 -7.00
N ASN A 69 -10.10 10.07 -5.82
CA ASN A 69 -10.08 11.45 -5.34
C ASN A 69 -8.65 11.96 -5.14
N ARG A 70 -7.77 11.11 -4.60
CA ARG A 70 -6.33 11.41 -4.45
C ARG A 70 -5.68 11.68 -5.81
N SER A 71 -5.99 10.88 -6.82
CA SER A 71 -5.42 11.01 -8.17
C SER A 71 -5.95 12.24 -8.92
N THR A 72 -7.17 12.67 -8.64
CA THR A 72 -7.84 13.82 -9.27
C THR A 72 -7.66 15.14 -8.51
N GLY A 73 -6.93 15.12 -7.38
CA GLY A 73 -6.68 16.31 -6.55
C GLY A 73 -7.89 16.80 -5.75
N HIS A 74 -8.98 16.02 -5.71
CA HIS A 74 -10.11 16.28 -4.84
C HIS A 74 -9.81 15.81 -3.41
N ALA A 75 -10.30 16.56 -2.41
CA ALA A 75 -10.24 16.13 -1.02
C ALA A 75 -11.00 14.79 -0.85
N PRO A 76 -10.51 13.84 -0.04
CA PRO A 76 -11.14 12.52 0.11
C PRO A 76 -12.59 12.66 0.58
N ALA A 77 -13.49 11.91 -0.05
CA ALA A 77 -14.92 11.97 0.24
C ALA A 77 -15.28 10.91 1.29
N GLY A 78 -15.14 11.24 2.58
CA GLY A 78 -15.60 10.38 3.68
C GLY A 78 -14.75 10.43 4.95
N PRO A 79 -15.31 10.06 6.12
CA PRO A 79 -14.74 10.42 7.41
C PRO A 79 -13.40 9.75 7.64
N VAL A 80 -12.38 10.58 7.81
CA VAL A 80 -11.06 10.22 8.30
C VAL A 80 -11.23 9.68 9.73
N LEU A 81 -11.44 8.38 9.87
CA LEU A 81 -11.49 7.73 11.18
C LEU A 81 -10.09 7.75 11.80
N ALA A 82 -9.95 8.72 12.71
CA ALA A 82 -8.99 8.87 13.79
C ALA A 82 -7.50 9.03 13.41
N GLY A 83 -6.96 10.24 13.64
CA GLY A 83 -5.55 10.35 14.02
C GLY A 83 -4.74 11.56 13.54
N ARG A 84 -5.29 12.77 13.47
CA ARG A 84 -4.40 13.96 13.58
C ARG A 84 -4.98 15.00 14.51
N ARG A 85 -4.67 14.84 15.81
CA ARG A 85 -4.82 15.89 16.81
C ARG A 85 -4.10 17.13 16.29
N LYS A 86 -4.83 18.20 15.99
CA LYS A 86 -4.25 19.55 15.92
C LYS A 86 -3.90 19.94 17.36
N SER A 87 -2.71 19.55 17.83
CA SER A 87 -2.08 20.26 18.93
C SER A 87 -1.62 21.60 18.36
N GLY A 88 -2.46 22.63 18.51
CA GLY A 88 -2.00 24.00 18.52
C GLY A 88 -1.06 24.16 19.70
N ALA A 89 0.22 23.93 19.47
CA ALA A 89 1.30 24.34 20.33
C ALA A 89 2.31 25.05 19.45
N SER A 90 2.34 26.37 19.65
CA SER A 90 3.34 27.32 19.18
C SER A 90 4.74 26.72 19.12
N LEU A 91 5.36 26.75 17.93
CA LEU A 91 6.82 26.83 17.82
C LEU A 91 7.14 27.92 16.81
N SER A 92 7.34 29.11 17.37
CA SER A 92 8.08 30.22 16.81
C SER A 92 9.36 29.73 16.14
N ARG A 93 9.38 29.75 14.80
CA ARG A 93 10.62 29.58 14.04
C ARG A 93 11.35 30.93 14.07
N THR A 94 12.11 31.14 15.14
CA THR A 94 13.00 32.29 15.30
C THR A 94 14.06 32.28 14.22
N SER A 95 14.31 33.44 13.62
CA SER A 95 15.30 33.64 12.58
C SER A 95 16.71 33.54 13.17
N SER A 96 17.43 32.47 12.83
CA SER A 96 18.88 32.42 13.09
C SER A 96 19.62 33.06 11.93
N LYS A 97 20.14 34.27 12.15
CA LYS A 97 21.23 34.87 11.36
C LYS A 97 22.42 33.90 11.40
N ALA A 98 22.67 33.18 10.31
CA ALA A 98 23.92 32.46 10.10
C ALA A 98 24.83 33.31 9.19
N SER A 99 25.78 33.99 9.85
CA SER A 99 26.85 34.74 9.22
C SER A 99 27.85 33.75 8.62
N ILE A 100 27.97 33.69 7.29
CA ILE A 100 29.08 33.02 6.62
C ILE A 100 29.88 34.07 5.86
N LYS A 101 30.97 34.45 6.54
CA LYS A 101 32.05 35.32 6.10
C LYS A 101 32.75 34.67 4.91
N ARG A 102 32.37 35.04 3.69
CA ARG A 102 33.04 34.59 2.46
C ARG A 102 34.31 35.43 2.29
N ARG A 103 35.43 34.91 2.78
CA ARG A 103 36.78 35.44 2.52
C ARG A 103 37.46 34.44 1.58
N TYR A 104 37.51 34.78 0.30
CA TYR A 104 38.50 34.21 -0.62
C TYR A 104 39.21 35.36 -1.33
N THR A 105 40.53 35.24 -1.29
CA THR A 105 41.58 36.17 -1.67
C THR A 105 41.87 36.18 -3.17
N LEU A 106 42.27 37.36 -3.69
CA LEU A 106 43.09 37.66 -4.88
C LEU A 106 42.70 36.96 -6.21
N ASN A 107 42.56 37.64 -7.36
CA ASN A 107 43.51 38.60 -7.92
C ASN A 107 42.93 39.32 -9.15
N SER A 108 43.65 40.38 -9.55
CA SER A 108 43.74 41.03 -10.88
C SER A 108 42.57 41.82 -11.44
N SER A 109 42.66 43.16 -11.30
CA SER A 109 42.52 44.10 -12.42
C SER A 109 43.02 45.49 -12.03
N THR A 110 44.27 45.81 -12.33
CA THR A 110 44.71 47.20 -12.57
C THR A 110 44.20 47.64 -13.95
N PRO A 111 43.78 48.91 -14.11
CA PRO A 111 44.66 49.80 -14.87
C PRO A 111 44.64 51.29 -14.44
N ALA A 112 45.64 52.00 -14.99
CA ALA A 112 45.74 53.45 -15.21
C ALA A 112 46.08 54.32 -13.97
N LYS A 113 47.30 54.87 -13.89
CA LYS A 113 47.75 56.21 -14.39
C LYS A 113 47.10 57.34 -13.56
N THR A 114 47.82 58.32 -12.99
CA THR A 114 48.76 59.30 -13.59
C THR A 114 49.45 60.11 -12.47
N GLU A 115 50.71 60.53 -12.72
CA GLU A 115 51.35 61.85 -12.46
C GLU A 115 51.23 62.49 -11.05
N THR A 116 52.28 63.00 -10.41
CA THR A 116 53.45 63.81 -10.83
C THR A 116 54.66 63.56 -9.95
#